data_AF-A0A519KDM3-F1
#
_entry.id   AF-A0A519KDM3-F1
#
_cell.length_a   1.000
_cell.length_b   1.000
_cell.length_c   1.000
_cell.angle_alpha   90.00
_cell.angle_beta   90.00
_cell.angle_gamma   90.00
#
_symmetry.space_group_name_H-M   'P 1'
#
loop_
_entity.id
_entity.type
_entity.pdbx_description
1 polymer ?
#
loop_
_entity_poly.entity_id
_entity_poly.type
_entity_poly.pdbx_seq_one_letter_code
_entity_poly.pdbx_strand_id
1 'polypeptide(L)'
;MAGTITIEDRGHVRLIGLNRPEKRNAFTFDMLAELARAYTDLADAPEIRCGVLHAHGTMFTAGLDLADVAPRVSAGDSITGGARIDPWGLYAERC
;
A
#
# COMPACT_ATOMS: atom_id res chain seq x y z
N MET A 1 8.59 -5.12 14.59
CA MET A 1 7.82 -3.86 14.45
C MET A 1 6.90 -4.07 13.26
N ALA A 2 5.59 -3.90 13.42
CA ALA A 2 4.68 -4.01 12.27
C ALA A 2 4.99 -2.88 11.27
N GLY A 3 4.98 -3.19 9.97
CA GLY A 3 5.20 -2.21 8.91
C GLY A 3 4.10 -1.14 8.85
N THR A 4 4.25 -0.21 7.94
CA THR A 4 3.25 0.85 7.71
C THR A 4 2.03 0.37 6.94
N ILE A 5 2.09 -0.85 6.39
CA ILE A 5 0.96 -1.64 5.92
C ILE A 5 0.84 -2.93 6.75
N THR A 6 -0.36 -3.24 7.24
CA THR A 6 -0.66 -4.48 7.98
C THR A 6 -1.47 -5.43 7.12
N ILE A 7 -1.27 -6.74 7.29
CA ILE A 7 -2.05 -7.79 6.61
C ILE A 7 -2.72 -8.70 7.64
N GLU A 8 -4.01 -8.96 7.46
CA GLU A 8 -4.77 -9.93 8.25
C GLU A 8 -5.71 -10.73 7.34
N ASP A 9 -5.57 -12.05 7.32
CA ASP A 9 -6.46 -12.91 6.55
C ASP A 9 -7.62 -13.44 7.41
N ARG A 10 -8.86 -13.24 6.94
CA ARG A 10 -10.10 -13.72 7.54
C ARG A 10 -10.82 -14.65 6.55
N GLY A 11 -10.48 -15.94 6.61
CA GLY A 11 -10.97 -16.92 5.64
C GLY A 11 -10.48 -16.57 4.23
N HIS A 12 -11.40 -16.33 3.29
CA HIS A 12 -11.07 -15.97 1.91
C HIS A 12 -10.90 -14.45 1.68
N VAL A 13 -10.85 -13.64 2.74
CA VAL A 13 -10.73 -12.19 2.66
C VAL A 13 -9.40 -11.76 3.27
N ARG A 14 -8.60 -10.99 2.53
CA ARG A 14 -7.37 -10.35 3.04
C ARG A 14 -7.64 -8.90 3.38
N LEU A 15 -7.48 -8.53 4.63
CA LEU A 15 -7.52 -7.16 5.10
C LEU A 15 -6.12 -6.53 4.94
N ILE A 16 -6.07 -5.44 4.19
CA ILE A 16 -4.86 -4.65 3.95
C ILE A 16 -5.06 -3.31 4.67
N GLY A 17 -4.30 -3.06 5.74
CA GLY A 17 -4.51 -1.94 6.63
C GLY A 17 -3.44 -0.86 6.51
N LEU A 18 -3.83 0.38 6.24
CA LEU A 18 -2.95 1.55 6.35
C LEU A 18 -2.66 1.84 7.82
N ASN A 19 -1.38 1.78 8.23
CA ASN A 19 -0.95 1.77 9.63
C ASN A 19 0.07 2.87 9.96
N ARG A 20 -0.37 4.13 9.81
CA ARG A 20 0.37 5.33 10.23
C ARG A 20 -0.60 6.40 10.79
N PRO A 21 -1.47 6.03 11.76
CA PRO A 21 -2.61 6.86 12.18
C PRO A 21 -2.20 8.22 12.76
N GLU A 22 -1.04 8.30 13.41
CA GLU A 22 -0.46 9.52 13.98
C GLU A 22 -0.11 10.59 12.93
N LYS A 23 0.01 10.19 11.65
CA LYS A 23 0.17 11.07 10.50
C LYS A 23 -1.04 11.00 9.56
N ARG A 24 -2.21 10.63 10.10
CA ARG A 24 -3.46 10.46 9.33
C ARG A 24 -3.28 9.55 8.11
N ASN A 25 -2.44 8.52 8.25
CA ASN A 25 -2.10 7.57 7.19
C ASN A 25 -1.62 8.23 5.88
N ALA A 26 -0.91 9.37 5.97
CA ALA A 26 -0.27 9.98 4.82
C ALA A 26 0.79 9.03 4.24
N PHE A 27 0.70 8.75 2.94
CA PHE A 27 1.58 7.84 2.23
C PHE A 27 2.99 8.41 2.14
N THR A 28 3.92 7.78 2.86
CA THR A 28 5.33 7.85 2.53
C THR A 28 5.59 7.01 1.28
N PHE A 29 6.69 7.23 0.60
CA PHE A 29 7.05 6.43 -0.55
C PHE A 29 7.27 4.96 -0.17
N ASP A 30 7.84 4.69 1.01
CA ASP A 30 8.03 3.31 1.48
C ASP A 30 6.67 2.64 1.76
N MET A 31 5.67 3.38 2.27
CA MET A 31 4.28 2.89 2.35
C MET A 31 3.71 2.52 0.98
N LEU A 32 3.95 3.33 -0.05
CA LEU A 32 3.47 3.06 -1.40
C LEU A 32 4.06 1.75 -1.94
N ALA A 33 5.34 1.51 -1.69
CA ALA A 33 6.02 0.27 -2.06
C ALA A 33 5.50 -0.93 -1.25
N GLU A 34 5.28 -0.79 0.05
CA GLU A 34 4.68 -1.83 0.90
C GLU A 34 3.26 -2.19 0.43
N LEU A 35 2.47 -1.19 0.03
CA LEU A 35 1.10 -1.43 -0.45
C LEU A 35 1.09 -2.16 -1.80
N ALA A 36 2.00 -1.81 -2.71
CA ALA A 36 2.16 -2.52 -3.98
C ALA A 36 2.59 -4.00 -3.76
N ARG A 37 3.45 -4.26 -2.77
CA ARG A 37 3.78 -5.63 -2.35
C ARG A 37 2.56 -6.37 -1.80
N ALA A 38 1.78 -5.75 -0.93
CA ALA A 38 0.55 -6.36 -0.39
C ALA A 38 -0.45 -6.77 -1.48
N TYR A 39 -0.56 -5.97 -2.55
CA TYR A 39 -1.39 -6.30 -3.71
C TYR A 39 -0.79 -7.41 -4.57
N THR A 40 0.54 -7.47 -4.69
CA THR A 40 1.22 -8.60 -5.35
C THR A 40 0.98 -9.89 -4.56
N ASP A 41 1.13 -9.85 -3.24
CA ASP A 41 0.88 -10.99 -2.37
C ASP A 41 -0.60 -11.44 -2.41
N LEU A 42 -1.53 -10.50 -2.59
CA LEU A 42 -2.95 -10.80 -2.81
C LEU A 42 -3.16 -11.53 -4.15
N ALA A 43 -2.54 -11.05 -5.23
CA ALA A 43 -2.65 -11.68 -6.55
C ALA A 43 -2.01 -13.09 -6.60
N ASP A 44 -1.00 -13.33 -5.76
CA ASP A 44 -0.32 -14.63 -5.66
C ASP A 44 -1.01 -15.62 -4.68
N ALA A 45 -2.10 -15.21 -4.03
CA ALA A 45 -2.83 -16.01 -3.05
C ALA A 45 -4.18 -16.52 -3.60
N PRO A 46 -4.21 -17.64 -4.37
CA PRO A 46 -5.43 -18.12 -5.03
C PRO A 46 -6.57 -18.52 -4.08
N GLU A 47 -6.26 -18.79 -2.82
CA GLU A 47 -7.24 -19.05 -1.76
C GLU A 47 -7.95 -17.78 -1.27
N ILE A 48 -7.35 -16.61 -1.45
CA ILE A 48 -7.94 -15.31 -1.13
C ILE A 48 -8.75 -14.83 -2.34
N ARG A 49 -10.03 -14.53 -2.11
CA ARG A 49 -10.97 -14.14 -3.17
C ARG A 49 -11.25 -12.65 -3.18
N CYS A 50 -10.92 -11.95 -2.10
CA CYS A 50 -11.22 -10.52 -1.94
C CYS A 50 -10.18 -9.86 -1.05
N GLY A 51 -9.60 -8.77 -1.53
CA GLY A 51 -8.84 -7.83 -0.71
C GLY A 51 -9.73 -6.69 -0.21
N VAL A 52 -9.59 -6.30 1.05
CA VAL A 52 -10.24 -5.12 1.63
C VAL A 52 -9.15 -4.17 2.11
N LEU A 53 -9.02 -3.03 1.42
CA LEU A 53 -8.18 -1.93 1.88
C LEU A 53 -8.94 -1.13 2.94
N HIS A 54 -8.36 -1.04 4.13
CA HIS A 54 -8.89 -0.26 5.24
C HIS A 54 -7.76 0.54 5.91
N ALA A 55 -8.10 1.31 6.94
CA ALA A 55 -7.13 2.14 7.66
C ALA A 55 -7.28 1.96 9.17
N HIS A 56 -6.16 2.06 9.89
CA HIS A 56 -6.14 2.17 11.34
C HIS A 56 -6.35 3.62 11.78
N GLY A 57 -6.93 3.80 12.97
CA GLY A 57 -7.25 5.11 13.51
C GLY A 57 -8.54 5.71 12.94
N THR A 58 -8.65 7.04 12.98
CA THR A 58 -9.90 7.76 12.69
C THR A 58 -10.00 8.28 11.25
N MET A 59 -8.94 8.18 10.45
CA MET A 59 -8.85 8.74 9.10
C MET A 59 -8.37 7.67 8.13
N PHE A 60 -8.94 7.63 6.91
CA PHE A 60 -8.49 6.69 5.89
C PHE A 60 -7.07 7.00 5.41
N THR A 61 -6.87 8.13 4.72
CA THR A 61 -5.55 8.72 4.44
C THR A 61 -5.67 10.23 4.21
N ALA A 62 -4.61 10.97 4.52
CA ALA A 62 -4.45 12.38 4.14
C ALA A 62 -3.87 12.56 2.71
N GLY A 63 -3.65 11.48 1.97
CA GLY A 63 -3.02 11.50 0.65
C GLY A 63 -1.50 11.29 0.74
N LEU A 64 -0.75 11.91 -0.18
CA LEU A 64 0.71 11.81 -0.20
C LEU A 64 1.36 12.65 0.91
N ASP A 65 2.35 12.09 1.58
CA ASP A 65 3.29 12.87 2.38
C ASP A 65 4.26 13.58 1.43
N LEU A 66 3.88 14.79 0.98
CA LEU A 66 4.60 15.50 -0.07
C LEU A 66 6.07 15.78 0.28
N ALA A 67 6.40 15.94 1.58
CA ALA A 67 7.77 16.15 2.02
C ALA A 67 8.67 14.93 1.74
N ASP A 68 8.10 13.73 1.77
CA ASP A 68 8.78 12.46 1.54
C ASP A 68 8.71 12.03 0.06
N VAL A 69 7.53 12.13 -0.55
CA VAL A 69 7.26 11.59 -1.89
C VAL A 69 7.77 12.50 -3.01
N ALA A 70 7.60 13.83 -2.89
CA ALA A 70 7.89 14.75 -4.00
C ALA A 70 9.35 14.71 -4.49
N PRO A 71 10.38 14.66 -3.62
CA PRO A 71 11.77 14.58 -4.07
C PRO A 71 12.07 13.30 -4.88
N ARG A 72 11.52 12.16 -4.46
CA ARG A 72 11.73 10.84 -5.09
C ARG A 72 11.04 10.74 -6.45
N VAL A 73 9.77 11.15 -6.51
CA VAL A 73 9.01 11.16 -7.77
C VAL A 73 9.65 12.11 -8.78
N SER A 74 10.15 13.26 -8.33
CA SER A 74 10.88 14.20 -9.20
C SER A 74 12.21 13.63 -9.71
N ALA A 75 12.84 12.72 -8.98
CA ALA A 75 14.02 11.99 -9.41
C ALA A 75 13.70 10.83 -10.39
N GLY A 76 12.42 10.53 -10.62
CA GLY A 76 11.97 9.46 -11.51
C GLY A 76 11.84 8.09 -10.84
N ASP A 77 11.88 8.03 -9.50
CA ASP A 77 11.77 6.75 -8.79
C ASP A 77 10.35 6.16 -8.92
N SER A 78 10.27 4.84 -9.14
CA SER A 78 8.99 4.12 -9.12
C SER A 78 8.47 3.91 -7.70
N ILE A 79 7.23 4.31 -7.45
CA ILE A 79 6.55 4.16 -6.16
C ILE A 79 6.08 2.72 -5.86
N THR A 80 6.21 1.79 -6.81
CA THR A 80 5.85 0.37 -6.59
C THR A 80 6.95 -0.41 -5.88
N GLY A 81 8.17 0.17 -5.74
CA GLY A 81 9.30 -0.50 -5.10
C GLY A 81 9.67 -1.85 -5.72
N GLY A 82 9.40 -2.01 -7.03
CA GLY A 82 9.66 -3.24 -7.79
C GLY A 82 8.59 -4.33 -7.68
N ALA A 83 7.45 -4.05 -7.05
CA ALA A 83 6.32 -4.98 -6.99
C ALA A 83 5.70 -5.20 -8.38
N ARG A 84 5.13 -6.40 -8.60
CA ARG A 84 4.49 -6.78 -9.86
C ARG A 84 3.19 -6.01 -10.07
N ILE A 85 2.33 -6.01 -9.06
CA ILE A 85 1.04 -5.32 -9.09
C ILE A 85 1.23 -3.87 -8.66
N ASP A 86 0.71 -2.95 -9.47
CA ASP A 86 0.70 -1.52 -9.26
C ASP A 86 -0.73 -1.04 -8.93
N PRO A 87 -1.03 -0.74 -7.65
CA PRO A 87 -2.32 -0.20 -7.24
C PRO A 87 -2.66 1.17 -7.84
N TRP A 88 -1.66 1.86 -8.40
CA TRP A 88 -1.78 3.22 -8.94
C TRP A 88 -1.91 3.23 -10.47
N GLY A 89 -1.54 2.12 -11.13
CA GLY A 89 -1.65 1.92 -12.57
C GLY A 89 -0.74 2.81 -13.42
N LEU A 90 0.43 3.15 -12.89
CA LEU A 90 1.41 4.10 -13.45
C LEU A 90 2.67 3.42 -14.02
N TYR A 91 3.15 2.33 -13.41
CA TYR A 91 4.49 1.77 -13.65
C TYR A 91 4.52 0.25 -13.91
N ALA A 92 3.56 -0.53 -13.40
CA ALA A 92 3.55 -1.99 -13.55
C ALA A 92 2.14 -2.56 -13.88
N GLU A 93 1.94 -3.86 -13.69
CA GLU A 93 0.67 -4.54 -13.97
C GLU A 93 -0.44 -3.95 -13.09
N ARG A 94 -1.59 -3.61 -13.68
CA ARG A 94 -2.72 -3.05 -12.94
C ARG A 94 -3.43 -4.15 -12.17
N CYS A 95 -3.92 -3.80 -10.97
CA CYS A 95 -4.83 -4.66 -10.21
C CYS A 95 -6.17 -4.88 -10.94
#